data_AF-A0A7M7IJ65-F1
#
_entry.id   AF-A0A7M7IJ65-F1
#
_cell.length_a   1.000
_cell.length_b   1.000
_cell.length_c   1.000
_cell.angle_alpha   90.00
_cell.angle_beta   90.00
_cell.angle_gamma   90.00
#
_symmetry.space_group_name_H-M   'P 1'
#
loop_
_entity.id
_entity.type
_entity.pdbx_description
1 polymer ?
#
loop_
_entity_poly.entity_id
_entity_poly.type
_entity_poly.pdbx_seq_one_letter_code
_entity_poly.pdbx_strand_id
1 'polypeptide(L)'
;MDGCFSYQELKALQELINPTKDSDSEDDLPQAGARKLGPGDIKVQNGMSQDHSGPHAPLEMDSDNIWHSSEAIASQNFETYDPRKVPEYEMKFKQAVTAEDVFLGMGFKTPGTASCEWLSVFVKMPNEKREKIELSVETEAIDVRSLNYRLHLETPHPVDPNASSAKWHNDTSTLEITLRLSRELDEVNF
;
A
#
# COMPACT_ATOMS: atom_id res chain seq x y z
N MET A 1 13.93 -21.52 31.89
CA MET A 1 14.44 -20.97 30.61
C MET A 1 15.32 -22.06 30.06
N ASP A 2 14.71 -23.02 29.38
CA ASP A 2 15.36 -24.29 29.02
C ASP A 2 15.38 -24.38 27.49
N GLY A 3 16.16 -23.47 26.89
CA GLY A 3 16.36 -23.37 25.46
C GLY A 3 17.71 -23.95 25.05
N CYS A 4 17.98 -25.21 25.39
CA CYS A 4 19.15 -25.90 24.87
C CYS A 4 18.71 -26.77 23.70
N PHE A 5 19.15 -26.40 22.49
CA PHE A 5 19.02 -27.26 21.31
C PHE A 5 19.67 -28.61 21.59
N SER A 6 18.94 -29.68 21.29
CA SER A 6 19.48 -31.02 21.35
C SER A 6 20.56 -31.21 20.27
N TYR A 7 21.48 -32.14 20.51
CA TYR A 7 22.55 -32.46 19.57
C TYR A 7 22.02 -32.81 18.16
N GLN A 8 20.84 -33.44 18.08
CA GLN A 8 20.22 -33.80 16.81
C GLN A 8 19.74 -32.56 16.03
N GLU A 9 19.19 -31.56 16.72
CA GLU A 9 18.75 -30.30 16.09
C GLU A 9 19.94 -29.49 15.59
N LEU A 10 21.02 -29.41 16.38
CA LEU A 10 22.26 -28.76 15.94
C LEU A 10 22.88 -29.45 14.73
N LYS A 11 22.82 -30.79 14.66
CA LYS A 11 23.32 -31.56 13.52
C LYS A 11 22.47 -31.37 12.27
N ALA A 12 21.15 -31.33 12.40
CA ALA A 12 20.23 -31.04 11.29
C ALA A 12 20.46 -29.62 10.74
N LEU A 13 20.71 -28.66 11.62
CA LEU A 13 21.00 -27.27 11.23
C LEU A 13 22.35 -27.15 10.51
N GLN A 14 23.36 -27.91 10.94
CA GLN A 14 24.66 -27.99 10.27
C GLN A 14 24.53 -28.51 8.83
N GLU A 15 23.73 -29.56 8.62
CA GLU A 15 23.50 -30.17 7.31
C GLU A 15 22.74 -29.23 6.36
N LEU A 16 21.84 -28.41 6.90
CA LEU A 16 21.11 -27.39 6.15
C LEU A 16 22.01 -26.21 5.72
N ILE A 17 22.90 -25.76 6.60
CA ILE A 17 23.76 -24.59 6.35
C ILE A 17 24.95 -24.96 5.45
N ASN A 18 25.43 -26.20 5.54
CA ASN A 18 26.58 -26.65 4.78
C ASN A 18 26.31 -28.02 4.16
N PRO A 19 25.46 -28.08 3.10
CA PRO A 19 25.21 -29.31 2.39
C PRO A 19 26.53 -29.85 1.86
N THR A 20 26.80 -31.14 2.10
CA THR A 20 28.01 -31.83 1.66
C THR A 20 28.16 -31.63 0.16
N LYS A 21 29.20 -30.89 -0.24
CA LYS A 21 29.57 -30.74 -1.65
C LYS A 21 30.16 -32.06 -2.14
N ASP A 22 29.29 -33.02 -2.39
CA ASP A 22 29.66 -34.20 -3.16
C ASP A 22 29.54 -33.87 -4.64
N SER A 23 30.71 -33.54 -5.18
CA SER A 23 31.22 -33.84 -6.50
C SER A 23 30.52 -33.23 -7.72
N ASP A 24 31.30 -32.40 -8.41
CA ASP A 24 31.25 -32.23 -9.86
C ASP A 24 31.03 -33.60 -10.53
N SER A 25 29.86 -33.78 -11.13
CA SER A 25 29.60 -34.85 -12.08
C SER A 25 28.75 -34.23 -13.18
N GLU A 26 29.45 -33.70 -14.19
CA GLU A 26 28.89 -33.48 -15.51
C GLU A 26 28.58 -34.87 -16.09
N ASP A 27 27.39 -35.41 -15.84
CA ASP A 27 26.90 -36.50 -16.68
C ASP A 27 25.37 -36.53 -16.77
N ASP A 28 24.93 -36.86 -17.97
CA ASP A 28 23.60 -36.69 -18.52
C ASP A 28 22.48 -37.28 -17.65
N LEU A 29 21.60 -36.42 -17.13
CA LEU A 29 20.24 -36.85 -16.82
C LEU A 29 19.48 -37.01 -18.14
N PRO A 30 18.82 -38.16 -18.42
CA PRO A 30 17.97 -38.27 -19.59
C PRO A 30 16.80 -37.32 -19.40
N GLN A 31 16.86 -36.17 -20.07
CA GLN A 31 15.81 -35.17 -20.08
C GLN A 31 14.66 -35.67 -20.95
N ALA A 32 13.94 -36.67 -20.45
CA ALA A 32 12.68 -37.13 -20.99
C ALA A 32 11.64 -36.01 -20.81
N GLY A 33 11.67 -35.03 -21.72
CA GLY A 33 10.74 -33.90 -21.72
C GLY A 33 11.27 -32.63 -22.37
N ALA A 34 12.58 -32.48 -22.56
CA ALA A 34 13.11 -31.31 -23.28
C ALA A 34 12.92 -31.50 -24.79
N ARG A 35 11.79 -30.98 -25.29
CA ARG A 35 11.63 -30.70 -26.71
C ARG A 35 12.80 -29.80 -27.10
N LYS A 36 13.59 -30.22 -28.11
CA LYS A 36 14.64 -29.41 -28.72
C LYS A 36 14.00 -28.22 -29.43
N LEU A 37 13.66 -27.18 -28.68
CA LEU A 37 13.15 -25.93 -29.24
C LEU A 37 14.33 -25.04 -29.57
N GLY A 38 14.50 -24.75 -30.85
CA GLY A 38 15.51 -23.81 -31.35
C GLY A 38 14.90 -22.43 -31.62
N PRO A 39 15.73 -21.40 -31.87
CA PRO A 39 15.26 -20.06 -32.24
C PRO A 39 14.34 -20.04 -33.48
N GLY A 40 14.36 -21.09 -34.31
CA GLY A 40 13.50 -21.27 -35.47
C GLY A 40 12.10 -21.84 -35.19
N ASP A 41 11.83 -22.29 -33.95
CA ASP A 41 10.53 -22.85 -33.56
C ASP A 41 9.55 -21.79 -33.04
N ILE A 42 9.93 -20.50 -33.08
CA ILE A 42 9.04 -19.36 -32.81
C ILE A 42 8.16 -19.12 -34.04
N LYS A 43 7.30 -20.08 -34.36
CA LYS A 43 6.24 -19.90 -35.35
C LYS A 43 4.93 -20.33 -34.70
N VAL A 44 3.93 -19.45 -34.76
CA VAL A 44 2.58 -19.70 -34.22
C VAL A 44 2.04 -20.98 -34.86
N GLN A 45 2.03 -22.07 -34.11
CA GLN A 45 1.32 -23.28 -34.50
C GLN A 45 -0.14 -23.02 -34.18
N ASN A 46 -0.93 -22.70 -35.21
CA ASN A 46 -2.40 -22.67 -35.12
C ASN A 46 -2.88 -24.10 -34.88
N GLY A 47 -2.93 -24.53 -33.62
CA GLY A 47 -3.33 -25.88 -33.25
C GLY A 47 -3.52 -26.00 -31.75
N MET A 48 -4.75 -26.34 -31.37
CA MET A 48 -5.32 -26.39 -30.02
C MET A 48 -5.55 -25.03 -29.36
N SER A 49 -6.76 -24.50 -29.57
CA SER A 49 -7.45 -23.72 -28.54
C SER A 49 -7.52 -24.61 -27.30
N GLN A 50 -6.60 -24.43 -26.36
CA GLN A 50 -6.76 -25.01 -25.05
C GLN A 50 -7.84 -24.18 -24.35
N ASP A 51 -9.02 -24.78 -24.23
CA ASP A 51 -10.13 -24.25 -23.44
C ASP A 51 -9.72 -24.31 -21.97
N HIS A 52 -8.91 -23.33 -21.55
CA HIS A 52 -8.48 -23.17 -20.18
C HIS A 52 -9.56 -22.46 -19.39
N SER A 53 -10.64 -23.18 -19.08
CA SER A 53 -11.66 -22.71 -18.14
C SER A 53 -11.08 -22.75 -16.72
N GLY A 54 -10.42 -21.67 -16.32
CA GLY A 54 -9.87 -21.47 -14.98
C GLY A 54 -9.76 -19.99 -14.63
N PRO A 55 -9.44 -19.63 -13.38
CA PRO A 55 -9.35 -18.23 -12.92
C PRO A 55 -8.23 -17.41 -13.61
N HIS A 56 -7.37 -18.06 -14.40
CA HIS A 56 -6.31 -17.44 -15.20
C HIS A 56 -6.53 -17.62 -16.72
N ALA A 57 -7.77 -17.86 -17.15
CA ALA A 57 -8.11 -17.89 -18.58
C ALA A 57 -7.76 -16.54 -19.24
N PRO A 58 -7.18 -16.53 -20.46
CA PRO A 58 -6.98 -15.29 -21.21
C PRO A 58 -8.33 -14.58 -21.41
N LEU A 59 -8.40 -13.30 -21.02
CA LEU A 59 -9.57 -12.47 -21.26
C LEU A 59 -9.71 -12.26 -22.78
N GLU A 60 -10.92 -12.42 -23.33
CA GLU A 60 -11.18 -12.13 -24.73
C GLU A 60 -10.95 -10.64 -25.00
N MET A 61 -9.85 -10.32 -25.71
CA MET A 61 -9.54 -8.94 -26.08
C MET A 61 -10.45 -8.50 -27.23
N ASP A 62 -11.48 -7.72 -26.92
CA ASP A 62 -12.41 -7.14 -27.92
C ASP A 62 -11.81 -5.97 -28.73
N SER A 63 -10.53 -5.61 -28.51
CA SER A 63 -9.83 -4.55 -29.24
C SER A 63 -8.32 -4.56 -28.94
N ASP A 64 -7.51 -3.88 -29.77
CA ASP A 64 -6.06 -3.60 -29.55
C ASP A 64 -5.79 -2.71 -28.31
N ASN A 65 -6.66 -2.75 -27.29
CA ASN A 65 -6.47 -2.05 -26.03
C ASN A 65 -5.55 -2.86 -25.13
N ILE A 66 -4.51 -2.20 -24.63
CA ILE A 66 -3.55 -2.77 -23.66
C ILE A 66 -4.24 -3.11 -22.33
N TRP A 67 -5.36 -2.45 -22.01
CA TRP A 67 -6.10 -2.63 -20.76
C TRP A 67 -7.47 -3.27 -21.02
N HIS A 68 -7.80 -4.31 -20.24
CA HIS A 68 -9.14 -4.88 -20.24
C HIS A 68 -10.06 -4.12 -19.28
N SER A 69 -11.35 -3.99 -19.62
CA SER A 69 -12.35 -3.27 -18.82
C SER A 69 -12.50 -3.81 -17.39
N SER A 70 -12.20 -5.10 -17.20
CA SER A 70 -12.20 -5.75 -15.88
C SER A 70 -10.92 -5.51 -15.06
N GLU A 71 -9.83 -5.11 -15.70
CA GLU A 71 -8.57 -4.73 -15.03
C GLU A 71 -8.56 -3.25 -14.65
N ALA A 72 -9.33 -2.43 -15.36
CA ALA A 72 -9.63 -1.07 -14.96
C ALA A 72 -10.50 -1.10 -13.70
N ILE A 73 -9.88 -1.09 -12.52
CA ILE A 73 -10.55 -0.71 -11.29
C ILE A 73 -10.96 0.75 -11.47
N ALA A 74 -12.21 0.98 -11.87
CA ALA A 74 -12.77 2.31 -11.82
C ALA A 74 -12.74 2.73 -10.33
N SER A 75 -11.86 3.66 -9.97
CA SER A 75 -12.00 4.39 -8.71
C SER A 75 -13.46 4.79 -8.61
N GLN A 76 -14.17 4.27 -7.61
CA GLN A 76 -15.62 4.36 -7.42
C GLN A 76 -16.12 5.81 -7.19
N ASN A 77 -15.29 6.82 -7.46
CA ASN A 77 -15.49 8.22 -7.15
C ASN A 77 -15.60 9.13 -8.39
N PHE A 78 -16.03 8.62 -9.53
CA PHE A 78 -16.62 9.48 -10.56
C PHE A 78 -18.11 9.72 -10.28
N GLU A 79 -18.41 10.22 -9.08
CA GLU A 79 -19.70 10.86 -8.86
C GLU A 79 -19.74 12.13 -9.73
N THR A 80 -20.58 12.06 -10.76
CA THR A 80 -21.40 13.17 -11.29
C THR A 80 -20.79 14.55 -11.09
N TYR A 81 -20.05 15.04 -12.10
CA TYR A 81 -19.58 16.43 -12.29
C TYR A 81 -20.09 17.41 -11.20
N ASP A 82 -19.44 17.40 -10.03
CA ASP A 82 -19.86 18.25 -8.92
C ASP A 82 -19.47 19.69 -9.29
N PRO A 83 -20.40 20.65 -9.31
CA PRO A 83 -20.08 22.04 -9.65
C PRO A 83 -19.20 22.73 -8.59
N ARG A 84 -19.01 22.11 -7.42
CA ARG A 84 -18.19 22.64 -6.33
C ARG A 84 -16.71 22.57 -6.68
N LYS A 85 -15.96 23.54 -6.17
CA LYS A 85 -14.52 23.63 -6.39
C LYS A 85 -13.79 22.65 -5.47
N VAL A 86 -12.72 22.04 -5.97
CA VAL A 86 -11.80 21.30 -5.11
C VAL A 86 -10.92 22.33 -4.36
N PRO A 87 -10.92 22.34 -3.02
CA PRO A 87 -10.10 23.26 -2.24
C PRO A 87 -8.62 22.87 -2.31
N GLU A 88 -7.73 23.84 -2.15
CA GLU A 88 -6.29 23.58 -2.01
C GLU A 88 -6.04 22.90 -0.65
N TYR A 89 -5.28 21.82 -0.64
CA TYR A 89 -4.94 21.10 0.58
C TYR A 89 -3.44 20.82 0.70
N GLU A 90 -2.98 20.67 1.93
CA GLU A 90 -1.61 20.30 2.27
C GLU A 90 -1.62 19.18 3.31
N MET A 91 -0.86 18.11 3.07
CA MET A 91 -0.69 17.00 4.01
C MET A 91 0.65 17.10 4.75
N LYS A 92 0.63 16.95 6.07
CA LYS A 92 1.84 16.93 6.92
C LYS A 92 1.81 15.74 7.85
N PHE A 93 2.85 14.93 7.82
CA PHE A 93 3.06 13.88 8.81
C PHE A 93 3.60 14.48 10.10
N LYS A 94 3.09 13.99 11.24
CA LYS A 94 3.50 14.43 12.56
C LYS A 94 3.93 13.23 13.40
N GLN A 95 5.13 13.35 13.93
CA GLN A 95 5.79 12.36 14.76
C GLN A 95 5.88 12.87 16.21
N ALA A 96 5.49 12.04 17.16
CA ALA A 96 5.72 12.31 18.58
C ALA A 96 7.15 11.93 18.94
N VAL A 97 8.03 12.90 19.17
CA VAL A 97 9.42 12.65 19.57
C VAL A 97 9.61 12.94 21.05
N THR A 98 10.32 12.06 21.74
CA THR A 98 10.72 12.22 23.14
C THR A 98 12.16 12.75 23.23
N ALA A 99 12.60 13.14 24.43
CA ALA A 99 13.98 13.54 24.64
C ALA A 99 14.97 12.38 24.36
N GLU A 100 14.55 11.13 24.60
CA GLU A 100 15.38 9.95 24.34
C GLU A 100 15.60 9.72 22.84
N ASP A 101 14.59 10.01 22.01
CA ASP A 101 14.71 9.98 20.55
C ASP A 101 15.69 11.04 20.05
N VAL A 102 15.51 12.28 20.52
CA VAL A 102 16.25 13.45 19.99
C VAL A 102 17.68 13.52 20.50
N PHE A 103 17.91 13.20 21.78
CA PHE A 103 19.21 13.38 22.42
C PHE A 103 20.01 12.09 22.61
N LEU A 104 19.34 10.93 22.72
CA LEU A 104 20.01 9.66 23.03
C LEU A 104 19.94 8.65 21.88
N GLY A 105 19.08 8.87 20.88
CA GLY A 105 18.87 7.94 19.76
C GLY A 105 18.33 6.57 20.19
N MET A 106 17.65 6.48 21.34
CA MET A 106 17.26 5.21 21.96
C MET A 106 15.86 4.74 21.63
N GLY A 107 14.95 5.60 21.18
CA GLY A 107 13.58 5.18 20.86
C GLY A 107 13.40 4.66 19.43
N PHE A 108 14.51 4.41 18.72
CA PHE A 108 14.57 3.80 17.39
C PHE A 108 13.81 4.53 16.28
N LYS A 109 13.21 5.69 16.57
CA LYS A 109 12.40 6.41 15.62
C LYS A 109 13.22 6.94 14.44
N THR A 110 12.74 6.73 13.21
CA THR A 110 13.34 7.30 12.01
C THR A 110 12.72 8.67 11.66
N PRO A 111 13.40 9.51 10.84
CA PRO A 111 12.79 10.72 10.28
C PRO A 111 11.79 10.43 9.14
N GLY A 112 11.47 9.16 8.89
CA GLY A 112 10.55 8.74 7.82
C GLY A 112 9.08 8.83 8.23
N THR A 113 8.19 8.75 7.25
CA THR A 113 6.74 8.70 7.49
C THR A 113 6.31 7.42 8.22
N ALA A 114 7.10 6.35 8.14
CA ALA A 114 6.89 5.10 8.86
C ALA A 114 6.84 5.30 10.39
N SER A 115 7.56 6.29 10.92
CA SER A 115 7.61 6.59 12.36
C SER A 115 6.58 7.63 12.80
N CYS A 116 5.84 8.21 11.87
CA CYS A 116 4.85 9.26 12.15
C CYS A 116 3.51 8.64 12.54
N GLU A 117 3.02 8.96 13.73
CA GLU A 117 1.76 8.40 14.23
C GLU A 117 0.51 9.20 13.81
N TRP A 118 0.71 10.41 13.28
CA TRP A 118 -0.35 11.34 12.93
C TRP A 118 -0.20 11.91 11.52
N LEU A 119 -1.32 12.16 10.85
CA LEU A 119 -1.41 12.85 9.57
C LEU A 119 -2.30 14.08 9.72
N SER A 120 -1.72 15.26 9.55
CA SER A 120 -2.45 16.54 9.56
C SER A 120 -2.74 17.00 8.13
N VAL A 121 -4.02 17.15 7.78
CA VAL A 121 -4.47 17.66 6.49
C VAL A 121 -5.01 19.08 6.68
N PHE A 122 -4.43 20.04 5.98
CA PHE A 122 -4.83 21.45 6.00
C PHE A 122 -5.58 21.77 4.73
N VAL A 123 -6.89 22.03 4.83
CA VAL A 123 -7.76 22.33 3.69
C VAL A 123 -8.13 23.81 3.71
N LYS A 124 -7.70 24.56 2.69
CA LYS A 124 -7.98 26.00 2.56
C LYS A 124 -9.36 26.20 1.94
N MET A 125 -10.27 26.83 2.68
CA MET A 125 -11.63 27.13 2.23
C MET A 125 -11.95 28.60 2.48
N PRO A 126 -11.41 29.52 1.65
CA PRO A 126 -11.67 30.94 1.82
C PRO A 126 -13.15 31.25 1.58
N ASN A 127 -13.68 32.19 2.38
CA ASN A 127 -15.09 32.63 2.38
C ASN A 127 -16.11 31.61 2.89
N GLU A 128 -15.68 30.49 3.47
CA GLU A 128 -16.56 29.52 4.11
C GLU A 128 -16.63 29.75 5.63
N LYS A 129 -17.72 29.29 6.26
CA LYS A 129 -17.89 29.35 7.71
C LYS A 129 -17.87 27.94 8.30
N ARG A 130 -17.36 27.80 9.52
CA ARG A 130 -17.29 26.50 10.19
C ARG A 130 -18.63 25.76 10.26
N GLU A 131 -19.75 26.48 10.40
CA GLU A 131 -21.08 25.88 10.54
C GLU A 131 -21.59 25.24 9.25
N LYS A 132 -20.99 25.59 8.11
CA LYS A 132 -21.37 25.12 6.77
C LYS A 132 -20.45 24.02 6.25
N ILE A 133 -19.49 23.60 7.07
CA ILE A 133 -18.51 22.58 6.72
C ILE A 133 -18.92 21.27 7.37
N GLU A 134 -19.13 20.27 6.56
CA GLU A 134 -19.33 18.88 6.96
C GLU A 134 -18.04 18.11 6.71
N LEU A 135 -17.59 17.38 7.71
CA LEU A 135 -16.42 16.50 7.64
C LEU A 135 -16.87 15.08 7.98
N SER A 136 -16.66 14.15 7.06
CA SER A 136 -16.76 12.71 7.30
C SER A 136 -15.34 12.13 7.30
N VAL A 137 -15.00 11.39 8.35
CA VAL A 137 -13.73 10.66 8.44
C VAL A 137 -14.07 9.18 8.40
N GLU A 138 -13.65 8.53 7.32
CA GLU A 138 -13.71 7.09 7.16
C GLU A 138 -12.33 6.49 7.43
N THR A 139 -12.26 5.17 7.53
CA THR A 139 -11.00 4.47 7.81
C THR A 139 -9.95 4.70 6.73
N GLU A 140 -10.35 4.81 5.47
CA GLU A 140 -9.40 4.91 4.33
C GLU A 140 -9.53 6.22 3.56
N ALA A 141 -10.49 7.08 3.89
CA ALA A 141 -10.73 8.33 3.19
C ALA A 141 -11.31 9.42 4.10
N ILE A 142 -11.12 10.67 3.70
CA ILE A 142 -11.80 11.82 4.27
C ILE A 142 -12.67 12.48 3.22
N ASP A 143 -13.86 12.92 3.62
CA ASP A 143 -14.77 13.69 2.79
C ASP A 143 -15.09 15.02 3.48
N VAL A 144 -14.69 16.10 2.85
CA VAL A 144 -14.96 17.47 3.28
C VAL A 144 -15.95 18.08 2.32
N ARG A 145 -17.10 18.51 2.83
CA ARG A 145 -18.18 19.12 2.05
C ARG A 145 -18.55 20.48 2.61
N SER A 146 -18.78 21.42 1.71
CA SER A 146 -19.36 22.72 2.02
C SER A 146 -20.22 23.18 0.84
N LEU A 147 -20.82 24.37 0.94
CA LEU A 147 -21.64 24.91 -0.14
C LEU A 147 -20.85 25.12 -1.43
N ASN A 148 -19.58 25.53 -1.31
CA ASN A 148 -18.74 25.92 -2.44
C ASN A 148 -17.63 24.90 -2.75
N TYR A 149 -17.24 24.07 -1.78
CA TYR A 149 -16.12 23.15 -1.88
C TYR A 149 -16.52 21.71 -1.59
N ARG A 150 -15.89 20.78 -2.30
CA ARG A 150 -15.93 19.34 -2.03
C ARG A 150 -14.52 18.78 -2.18
N LEU A 151 -14.08 18.00 -1.20
CA LEU A 151 -12.81 17.28 -1.25
C LEU A 151 -13.03 15.88 -0.72
N HIS A 152 -12.97 14.90 -1.61
CA HIS A 152 -12.83 13.51 -1.24
C HIS A 152 -11.37 13.11 -1.43
N LEU A 153 -10.73 12.62 -0.37
CA LEU A 153 -9.30 12.34 -0.36
C LEU A 153 -9.04 11.02 0.34
N GLU A 154 -8.46 10.08 -0.39
CA GLU A 154 -8.01 8.80 0.15
C GLU A 154 -6.77 9.02 1.02
N THR A 155 -6.75 8.38 2.18
CA THR A 155 -5.64 8.42 3.12
C THR A 155 -4.56 7.40 2.71
N PRO A 156 -3.27 7.71 2.85
CA PRO A 156 -2.18 6.78 2.48
C PRO A 156 -2.18 5.47 3.28
N HIS A 157 -2.69 5.54 4.52
CA HIS A 157 -2.82 4.40 5.43
C HIS A 157 -4.14 4.51 6.18
N PRO A 158 -4.68 3.39 6.68
CA PRO A 158 -5.87 3.40 7.50
C PRO A 158 -5.73 4.34 8.70
N VAL A 159 -6.81 5.02 9.05
CA VAL A 159 -6.89 5.94 10.18
C VAL A 159 -7.94 5.46 11.19
N ASP A 160 -7.77 5.83 12.46
CA ASP A 160 -8.81 5.65 13.48
C ASP A 160 -9.67 6.92 13.55
N PRO A 161 -10.95 6.88 13.13
CA PRO A 161 -11.83 8.05 13.17
C PRO A 161 -12.09 8.55 14.59
N ASN A 162 -12.06 7.67 15.61
CA ASN A 162 -12.37 8.05 16.99
C ASN A 162 -11.21 8.76 17.68
N ALA A 163 -9.97 8.41 17.32
CA ALA A 163 -8.77 9.08 17.80
C ALA A 163 -8.39 10.32 16.96
N SER A 164 -9.11 10.57 15.86
CA SER A 164 -8.90 11.72 14.98
C SER A 164 -9.67 12.95 15.48
N SER A 165 -9.18 14.14 15.12
CA SER A 165 -9.79 15.41 15.52
C SER A 165 -9.70 16.45 14.40
N ALA A 166 -10.58 17.44 14.42
CA ALA A 166 -10.54 18.53 13.45
C ALA A 166 -10.72 19.89 14.12
N LYS A 167 -10.05 20.90 13.58
CA LYS A 167 -10.06 22.27 14.08
C LYS A 167 -10.19 23.25 12.92
N TRP A 168 -11.07 24.23 13.07
CA TRP A 168 -11.20 25.32 12.12
C TRP A 168 -10.41 26.54 12.58
N HIS A 169 -9.54 27.05 11.70
CA HIS A 169 -8.79 28.28 11.91
C HIS A 169 -9.47 29.43 11.16
N ASN A 170 -10.13 30.33 11.90
CA ASN A 170 -10.84 31.47 11.31
C ASN A 170 -9.89 32.46 10.62
N ASP A 171 -8.69 32.65 11.18
CA ASP A 171 -7.73 33.66 10.70
C ASP A 171 -7.23 33.34 9.28
N THR A 172 -7.03 32.06 8.98
CA THR A 172 -6.54 31.58 7.68
C THR A 172 -7.63 30.91 6.85
N SER A 173 -8.88 30.85 7.35
CA SER A 173 -9.99 30.10 6.74
C SER A 173 -9.56 28.68 6.32
N THR A 174 -8.92 27.96 7.25
CA THR A 174 -8.33 26.64 6.99
C THR A 174 -8.90 25.61 7.97
N LEU A 175 -9.34 24.47 7.44
CA LEU A 175 -9.70 23.30 8.22
C LEU A 175 -8.45 22.44 8.42
N GLU A 176 -8.03 22.28 9.67
CA GLU A 176 -6.97 21.35 10.07
C GLU A 176 -7.63 20.05 10.55
N ILE A 177 -7.33 18.95 9.88
CA ILE A 177 -7.82 17.61 10.21
C ILE A 177 -6.60 16.82 10.69
N THR A 178 -6.59 16.44 11.97
CA THR A 178 -5.54 15.62 12.57
C THR A 178 -6.03 14.18 12.66
N LEU A 179 -5.52 13.34 11.78
CA LEU A 179 -5.86 11.93 11.66
C LEU A 179 -4.85 11.08 12.42
N ARG A 180 -5.34 10.13 13.22
CA ARG A 180 -4.48 9.11 13.85
C ARG A 180 -4.29 7.96 12.88
N LEU A 181 -3.05 7.67 12.49
CA LEU A 181 -2.75 6.54 11.60
C LEU A 181 -2.84 5.24 12.40
N SER A 182 -3.42 4.22 11.78
CA SER A 182 -3.60 2.87 12.30
C SER A 182 -2.99 1.87 11.32
N ARG A 183 -1.68 1.66 11.43
CA ARG A 183 -0.92 0.75 10.56
C ARG A 183 -0.70 -0.59 11.23
N GLU A 184 -0.56 -1.63 10.42
CA GLU A 184 -0.06 -2.92 10.92
C GLU A 184 1.37 -2.75 11.44
N LEU A 185 1.67 -3.38 12.58
CA LEU A 185 2.99 -3.38 13.21
C LEU A 185 3.47 -2.00 13.70
N ASP A 186 2.59 -1.03 13.93
CA ASP A 186 2.98 0.28 14.50
C ASP A 186 3.66 0.17 15.88
N GLU A 187 3.44 -0.94 16.61
CA GLU A 187 4.14 -1.26 17.87
C GLU A 187 5.60 -1.70 17.68
N VAL A 188 5.97 -2.08 16.45
CA VAL A 188 7.29 -2.63 16.09
C VAL A 188 7.99 -1.79 15.01
N ASN A 189 7.24 -0.93 14.31
CA ASN A 189 7.77 0.02 13.34
C ASN A 189 8.35 1.21 14.08
N PHE A 190 9.68 1.32 14.02
CA PHE A 190 10.44 2.43 14.54
C PHE A 190 10.88 3.35 13.40
#